data_AF-T1AK41-F1
#
_entry.id   AF-T1AK41-F1
#
_cell.length_a   1.000
_cell.length_b   1.000
_cell.length_c   1.000
_cell.angle_alpha   90.00
_cell.angle_beta   90.00
_cell.angle_gamma   90.00
#
_symmetry.space_group_name_H-M   'P 1'
#
loop_
_entity.id
_entity.type
_entity.pdbx_description
1 polymer ?
#
loop_
_entity_poly.entity_id
_entity_poly.type
_entity_poly.pdbx_seq_one_letter_code
_entity_poly.pdbx_strand_id
1 'polypeptide(L)'
;RARLLLAVDGRESPLRQAAGIGVRGHDYGQRAVVAHLRSARPHAHTAWQRFLPGGPLALLPLADGRVSLVWSLPEAEAARVLAL
;
A
#
# COMPACT_ATOMS: atom_id res chain seq x y z
N ARG A 1 -9.12 -32.97 -13.71
CA ARG A 1 -9.62 -33.04 -12.32
C ARG A 1 -8.40 -33.10 -11.40
N ALA A 2 -8.32 -32.25 -10.38
CA ALA A 2 -7.20 -32.24 -9.43
C ALA A 2 -7.67 -32.74 -8.06
N ARG A 3 -6.75 -33.28 -7.25
CA ARG A 3 -7.03 -33.72 -5.87
C ARG A 3 -7.01 -32.56 -4.86
N LEU A 4 -6.35 -31.47 -5.20
CA LEU A 4 -6.19 -30.27 -4.39
C LEU A 4 -6.10 -29.06 -5.33
N LEU A 5 -6.63 -27.93 -4.88
CA LEU A 5 -6.57 -26.65 -5.56
C LEU A 5 -6.23 -25.57 -4.53
N LEU A 6 -5.28 -24.69 -4.87
CA LEU A 6 -4.92 -23.53 -4.06
C LEU A 6 -5.39 -22.25 -4.78
N ALA A 7 -6.23 -21.46 -4.12
CA ALA A 7 -6.60 -20.13 -4.62
C ALA A 7 -5.56 -19.10 -4.16
N VAL A 8 -4.76 -18.59 -5.09
CA VAL A 8 -3.69 -17.59 -4.88
C VAL A 8 -3.89 -16.36 -5.80
N ASP A 9 -5.14 -16.01 -6.02
CA ASP A 9 -5.66 -15.02 -6.98
C ASP A 9 -6.04 -13.67 -6.32
N GLY A 10 -5.43 -13.36 -5.17
CA GLY A 10 -5.50 -12.04 -4.54
C GLY A 10 -6.78 -11.75 -3.74
N ARG A 11 -6.90 -10.50 -3.28
CA ARG A 11 -7.97 -10.05 -2.36
C ARG A 11 -9.37 -10.26 -2.94
N GLU A 12 -9.56 -10.14 -4.24
CA GLU A 12 -10.87 -10.26 -4.91
C GLU A 12 -11.12 -11.65 -5.49
N SER A 13 -10.34 -12.66 -5.09
CA SER A 13 -10.43 -14.07 -5.51
C SER A 13 -11.82 -14.55 -5.96
N PRO A 14 -12.03 -14.79 -7.28
CA PRO A 14 -13.24 -15.41 -7.80
C PRO A 14 -13.43 -16.83 -7.26
N LEU A 15 -12.35 -17.57 -7.03
CA LEU A 15 -12.40 -18.93 -6.49
C LEU A 15 -12.94 -18.97 -5.06
N ARG A 16 -12.51 -18.04 -4.21
CA ARG A 16 -13.04 -17.87 -2.85
C ARG A 16 -14.54 -17.57 -2.89
N GLN A 17 -14.96 -16.67 -3.79
CA GLN A 17 -16.36 -16.30 -3.96
C GLN A 17 -17.21 -17.49 -4.41
N ALA A 18 -16.75 -18.25 -5.42
CA ALA A 18 -17.42 -19.44 -5.91
C ALA A 18 -17.50 -20.55 -4.84
N ALA A 19 -16.52 -20.63 -3.94
CA ALA A 19 -16.53 -21.54 -2.79
C ALA A 19 -17.41 -21.08 -1.62
N GLY A 20 -18.04 -19.89 -1.70
CA GLY A 20 -18.89 -19.36 -0.63
C GLY A 20 -18.12 -18.94 0.63
N ILE A 21 -16.82 -18.71 0.54
CA ILE A 21 -15.98 -18.35 1.69
C ILE A 21 -16.06 -16.84 1.91
N GLY A 22 -16.78 -16.44 2.97
CA GLY A 22 -16.94 -15.04 3.36
C GLY A 22 -15.65 -14.37 3.84
N VAL A 23 -15.64 -13.03 3.83
CA VAL A 23 -14.53 -12.20 4.33
C VAL A 23 -15.04 -11.16 5.31
N ARG A 24 -14.18 -10.76 6.25
CA ARG A 24 -14.43 -9.62 7.14
C ARG A 24 -13.48 -8.49 6.76
N GLY A 25 -14.02 -7.32 6.46
CA GLY A 25 -13.26 -6.11 6.17
C GLY A 25 -13.37 -5.12 7.33
N HIS A 26 -12.30 -4.36 7.56
CA HIS A 26 -12.33 -3.17 8.40
C HIS A 26 -11.83 -2.01 7.57
N ASP A 27 -12.65 -0.97 7.44
CA ASP A 27 -12.24 0.28 6.83
C ASP A 27 -11.42 1.08 7.85
N TYR A 28 -10.19 1.46 7.48
CA TYR A 28 -9.29 2.23 8.34
C TYR A 28 -9.61 3.74 8.30
N GLY A 29 -10.51 4.19 7.43
CA GLY A 29 -10.80 5.61 7.22
C GLY A 29 -9.60 6.38 6.63
N GLN A 30 -8.69 5.64 6.00
CA GLN A 30 -7.41 6.14 5.49
C GLN A 30 -7.17 5.65 4.07
N ARG A 31 -6.45 6.47 3.32
CA ARG A 31 -5.96 6.17 1.97
C ARG A 31 -4.45 6.32 1.93
N ALA A 32 -3.79 5.40 1.25
CA ALA A 32 -2.36 5.48 0.99
C ALA A 32 -2.11 6.25 -0.31
N VAL A 33 -1.41 7.37 -0.22
CA VAL A 33 -0.83 8.07 -1.37
C VAL A 33 0.54 7.48 -1.66
N VAL A 34 0.77 7.07 -2.90
CA VAL A 34 2.04 6.45 -3.34
C VAL A 34 2.66 7.21 -4.49
N ALA A 35 3.98 7.33 -4.50
CA ALA A 35 4.73 8.01 -5.56
C ALA A 35 6.18 7.53 -5.62
N HIS A 36 6.84 7.71 -6.77
CA HIS A 36 8.29 7.56 -6.88
C HIS A 36 8.95 8.94 -6.87
N LEU A 37 9.85 9.17 -5.93
CA LEU A 37 10.52 10.45 -5.73
C LEU A 37 12.02 10.33 -5.97
N ARG A 38 12.64 11.39 -6.47
CA ARG A 38 14.09 11.58 -6.41
C ARG A 38 14.40 12.40 -5.16
N SER A 39 15.11 11.81 -4.20
CA SER A 39 15.57 12.51 -3.01
C SER A 39 16.82 13.35 -3.33
N ALA A 40 16.98 14.48 -2.65
CA ALA A 40 18.16 15.34 -2.80
C ALA A 40 19.46 14.64 -2.34
N ARG A 41 19.33 13.64 -1.44
CA ARG A 41 20.44 12.82 -0.92
C ARG A 41 20.20 11.35 -1.29
N PRO A 42 21.24 10.55 -1.54
CA PRO A 42 21.10 9.11 -1.75
C PRO A 42 20.40 8.44 -0.56
N HIS A 43 19.50 7.50 -0.84
CA HIS A 43 18.76 6.78 0.20
C HIS A 43 19.62 5.75 0.98
N ALA A 44 20.86 5.49 0.54
CA ALA A 44 21.83 4.60 1.21
C ALA A 44 21.27 3.21 1.55
N HIS A 45 20.45 2.64 0.66
CA HIS A 45 19.72 1.39 0.87
C HIS A 45 18.88 1.31 2.17
N THR A 46 18.50 2.46 2.73
CA THR A 46 17.77 2.54 4.01
C THR A 46 16.30 2.87 3.77
N ALA A 47 15.42 2.05 4.32
CA ALA A 47 14.01 2.38 4.45
C ALA A 47 13.78 3.32 5.65
N TRP A 48 13.04 4.40 5.44
CA TRP A 48 12.69 5.35 6.50
C TRP A 48 11.19 5.32 6.74
N GLN A 49 10.77 5.38 8.01
CA GLN A 49 9.38 5.56 8.36
C GLN A 49 9.25 6.56 9.50
N ARG A 50 8.26 7.45 9.38
CA ARG A 50 7.87 8.38 10.42
C ARG A 50 6.37 8.25 10.70
N PHE A 51 6.02 8.12 11.97
CA PHE A 51 4.63 8.17 12.41
C PHE A 51 4.22 9.62 12.65
N LEU A 52 3.19 10.08 11.92
CA LEU A 52 2.60 11.40 12.06
C LEU A 52 1.17 11.26 12.60
N PRO A 53 0.56 12.32 13.16
CA PRO A 53 -0.82 12.25 13.65
C PRO A 53 -1.85 11.77 12.62
N GLY A 54 -1.66 12.09 11.34
CA GLY A 54 -2.54 11.64 10.24
C GLY A 54 -2.30 10.21 9.75
N GLY A 55 -1.19 9.59 10.15
CA GLY A 55 -0.77 8.28 9.67
C GLY A 55 0.73 8.21 9.36
N PRO A 56 1.27 7.01 9.12
CA PRO A 56 2.68 6.83 8.79
C PRO A 56 3.02 7.37 7.39
N LEU A 57 4.24 7.88 7.26
CA LEU A 57 4.92 8.17 6.00
C LEU A 57 6.17 7.30 5.92
N ALA A 58 6.30 6.53 4.85
CA ALA A 58 7.43 5.66 4.58
C ALA A 58 8.11 6.00 3.24
N LEU A 59 9.43 5.86 3.21
CA LEU A 59 10.27 5.97 2.03
C LEU A 59 11.08 4.68 1.88
N LEU A 60 10.83 3.94 0.80
CA LEU A 60 11.49 2.68 0.52
C LEU A 60 12.53 2.87 -0.61
N PRO A 61 13.78 2.41 -0.44
CA PRO A 61 14.81 2.56 -1.46
C PRO A 61 14.48 1.71 -2.69
N LEU A 62 14.63 2.29 -3.89
CA LEU A 62 14.53 1.58 -5.16
C LEU A 62 15.93 1.35 -5.76
N ALA A 63 16.06 0.35 -6.63
CA ALA A 63 17.34 -0.03 -7.22
C ALA A 63 17.96 1.08 -8.11
N ASP A 64 17.14 2.01 -8.61
CA ASP A 64 17.56 3.07 -9.52
C ASP A 64 17.91 4.40 -8.82
N GLY A 65 18.08 4.38 -7.49
CA GLY A 65 18.41 5.57 -6.70
C GLY A 65 17.21 6.42 -6.27
N ARG A 66 15.99 6.09 -6.71
CA ARG A 66 14.76 6.73 -6.24
C ARG A 66 14.28 6.14 -4.91
N VAL A 67 13.26 6.78 -4.34
CA VAL A 67 12.51 6.23 -3.22
C VAL A 67 11.05 6.05 -3.61
N SER A 68 10.43 4.96 -3.16
CA SER A 68 8.98 4.77 -3.18
C SER A 68 8.39 5.35 -1.91
N LEU A 69 7.58 6.40 -2.06
CA LEU A 69 6.76 6.98 -1.01
C LEU A 69 5.52 6.12 -0.79
N VAL A 70 5.20 5.85 0.48
CA VAL A 70 3.88 5.41 0.93
C VAL A 70 3.45 6.32 2.07
N TRP A 71 2.37 7.06 1.89
CA TRP A 71 1.87 7.99 2.89
C TRP A 71 0.40 7.73 3.19
N SER A 72 0.14 7.16 4.36
CA SER A 72 -1.22 6.95 4.86
C SER A 72 -1.77 8.26 5.42
N LEU A 73 -2.92 8.66 4.90
CA LEU A 73 -3.61 9.89 5.28
C LEU A 73 -5.10 9.62 5.50
N PRO A 74 -5.79 10.42 6.34
CA PRO A 74 -7.25 10.40 6.38
C PRO A 74 -7.82 10.70 5.00
N GLU A 75 -8.96 10.10 4.66
CA GLU A 75 -9.55 10.14 3.31
C GLU A 75 -9.61 11.55 2.70
N ALA A 76 -10.11 12.54 3.46
CA ALA A 76 -10.24 13.92 3.00
C ALA A 76 -8.88 14.58 2.70
N GLU A 77 -7.87 14.29 3.52
CA GLU A 77 -6.53 14.84 3.36
C GLU A 77 -5.78 14.18 2.19
N ALA A 78 -5.97 12.87 2.03
CA ALA A 78 -5.46 12.15 0.86
C ALA A 78 -6.03 12.74 -0.45
N ALA A 79 -7.34 13.05 -0.48
CA ALA A 79 -7.97 13.69 -1.63
C ALA A 79 -7.36 15.07 -1.92
N ARG A 80 -7.09 15.88 -0.89
CA ARG A 80 -6.43 17.18 -1.02
C ARG A 80 -5.02 17.05 -1.60
N VAL A 81 -4.23 16.09 -1.10
CA VAL A 81 -2.85 15.86 -1.56
C VAL A 81 -2.81 15.36 -3.01
N LEU A 82 -3.74 14.51 -3.42
CA LEU A 82 -3.82 13.98 -4.78
C LEU A 82 -4.25 15.03 -5.83
N ALA A 83 -4.76 16.18 -5.40
CA ALA A 83 -5.17 17.28 -6.27
C ALA A 83 -4.06 18.32 -6.53
N LEU A 84 -2.87 18.14 -5.93
CA LEU A 84 -1.68 18.97 -6.16
C LEU A 84 -0.94 18.58 -7.45
#